data_AF-A0A2D0AWL3-F1
#
_entry.id   AF-A0A2D0AWL3-F1
#
_cell.length_a   1.000
_cell.length_b   1.000
_cell.length_c   1.000
_cell.angle_alpha   90.00
_cell.angle_beta   90.00
_cell.angle_gamma   90.00
#
_symmetry.space_group_name_H-M   'P 1'
#
loop_
_entity.id
_entity.type
_entity.pdbx_description
1 polymer ?
#
loop_
_entity_poly.entity_id
_entity_poly.type
_entity_poly.pdbx_seq_one_letter_code
_entity_poly.pdbx_strand_id
1 'polypeptide(L)'
;MVDAERRRRRLRHQPEPTDGGGEPLAAATAEVHDGAPPPRARRAPAGEDGERGLRGLVGSGSSQVSVRAALRARDAARPTEQDLADAEERLVVIRRNWVPREDLPRSGR
;
A
#
# COMPACT_ATOMS: atom_id res chain seq x y z
N MET A 1 22.30 11.84 -22.51
CA MET A 1 22.00 13.09 -21.78
C MET A 1 20.97 12.92 -20.67
N VAL A 2 19.97 12.04 -20.80
CA VAL A 2 18.89 11.84 -19.79
C VAL A 2 19.38 11.21 -18.47
N ASP A 3 20.41 10.35 -18.50
CA ASP A 3 20.96 9.73 -17.28
C ASP A 3 21.70 10.72 -16.37
N ALA A 4 22.31 11.76 -16.94
CA ALA A 4 22.96 12.81 -16.17
C ALA A 4 21.94 13.63 -15.37
N GLU A 5 20.76 13.88 -15.95
CA GLU A 5 19.62 14.55 -15.30
C GLU A 5 19.10 13.72 -14.12
N ARG A 6 18.93 12.40 -14.32
CA ARG A 6 18.45 11.47 -13.29
C ARG A 6 19.47 11.32 -12.15
N ARG A 7 20.77 11.36 -12.45
CA ARG A 7 21.86 11.35 -11.45
C ARG A 7 21.89 12.64 -10.63
N ARG A 8 21.72 13.82 -11.27
CA ARG A 8 21.62 15.11 -10.59
C ARG A 8 20.44 15.18 -9.62
N ARG A 9 19.29 14.63 -9.99
CA ARG A 9 18.09 14.60 -9.13
C ARG A 9 18.25 13.73 -7.88
N ARG A 10 18.99 12.62 -7.98
CA ARG A 10 19.30 11.75 -6.83
C ARG A 10 20.26 12.40 -5.84
N LEU A 11 21.22 13.17 -6.32
CA LEU A 11 22.16 13.91 -5.45
C LEU A 11 21.48 15.01 -4.65
N ARG A 12 20.42 15.63 -5.19
CA ARG A 12 19.66 16.70 -4.50
C ARG A 12 18.71 16.20 -3.40
N HIS A 13 18.50 14.88 -3.31
CA HIS A 13 17.60 14.24 -2.35
C HIS A 13 18.31 13.24 -1.43
N GLN A 14 19.65 13.29 -1.32
CA GLN A 14 20.30 12.67 -0.18
C GLN A 14 20.05 13.54 1.06
N PRO A 15 19.38 13.05 2.10
CA PRO A 15 19.49 13.67 3.41
C PRO A 15 20.94 13.49 3.90
N GLU A 16 21.54 14.58 4.36
CA GLU A 16 22.87 14.60 4.97
C GLU A 16 22.99 13.51 6.05
N PRO A 17 24.06 12.69 6.06
CA PRO A 17 24.35 11.85 7.21
C PRO A 17 24.86 12.76 8.33
N THR A 18 24.01 13.02 9.33
CA THR A 18 24.44 13.62 10.58
C THR A 18 25.38 12.66 11.29
N ASP A 19 26.67 12.97 11.21
CA ASP A 19 27.74 12.33 11.97
C ASP A 19 27.62 12.76 13.44
N GLY A 20 27.27 11.83 14.30
CA GLY A 20 27.12 12.00 15.75
C GLY A 20 27.51 10.69 16.41
N GLY A 21 28.81 10.55 16.65
CA GLY A 21 29.44 9.34 17.16
C GLY A 21 28.97 8.88 18.54
N GLY A 22 28.90 7.54 18.68
CA GLY A 22 29.37 6.74 19.82
C GLY A 22 28.83 7.01 21.22
N GLU A 23 27.80 6.26 21.65
CA GLU A 23 27.88 5.17 22.67
C GLU A 23 26.46 4.78 23.16
N PRO A 24 26.24 3.53 23.61
CA PRO A 24 24.91 3.01 23.89
C PRO A 24 24.46 3.38 25.31
N LEU A 25 23.76 4.51 25.46
CA LEU A 25 22.98 4.73 26.68
C LEU A 25 21.66 3.96 26.56
N ALA A 26 21.55 2.90 27.37
CA ALA A 26 20.33 2.16 27.61
C ALA A 26 19.15 3.13 27.82
N ALA A 27 18.25 3.17 26.85
CA ALA A 27 17.05 3.98 26.94
C ALA A 27 16.12 3.32 27.96
N ALA A 28 16.13 3.87 29.18
CA ALA A 28 15.13 3.59 30.20
C ALA A 28 13.74 3.83 29.60
N THR A 29 12.97 2.75 29.41
CA THR A 29 11.57 2.85 29.01
C THR A 29 10.79 3.39 30.20
N ALA A 30 10.29 4.62 30.09
CA ALA A 30 9.31 5.15 31.01
C ALA A 30 8.10 4.20 31.07
N GLU A 31 7.65 3.86 32.29
CA GLU A 31 6.46 3.04 32.52
C GLU A 31 5.25 3.69 31.86
N VAL A 32 4.81 3.14 30.73
CA VAL A 32 3.53 3.47 30.12
C VAL A 32 2.45 2.79 30.95
N HIS A 33 1.68 3.58 31.69
CA HIS A 33 0.48 3.12 32.36
C HIS A 33 -0.54 2.62 31.31
N ASP A 34 -0.76 1.30 31.26
CA ASP A 34 -1.91 0.72 30.56
C ASP A 34 -3.19 0.98 31.36
N GLY A 35 -3.69 2.21 31.29
CA GLY A 35 -5.04 2.54 31.70
C GLY A 35 -6.02 1.83 30.75
N ALA A 36 -6.84 0.92 31.29
CA ALA A 36 -7.84 0.18 30.53
C ALA A 36 -8.68 1.11 29.63
N PRO A 37 -8.79 0.83 28.32
CA PRO A 37 -9.55 1.70 27.43
C PRO A 37 -11.04 1.66 27.81
N PRO A 38 -11.75 2.81 27.79
CA PRO A 38 -13.18 2.82 28.05
C PRO A 38 -13.91 1.94 27.03
N PRO A 39 -15.02 1.28 27.42
CA PRO A 39 -15.76 0.40 26.53
C PRO A 39 -16.24 1.22 25.33
N ARG A 40 -15.77 0.85 24.13
CA ARG A 40 -16.12 1.51 22.88
C ARG A 40 -17.63 1.44 22.69
N ALA A 41 -18.29 2.59 22.73
CA ALA A 41 -19.71 2.72 22.48
C ALA A 41 -20.05 2.12 21.10
N ARG A 42 -21.14 1.34 21.09
CA ARG A 42 -21.65 0.60 19.94
C ARG A 42 -22.02 1.58 18.82
N ARG A 43 -21.50 1.29 17.61
CA ARG A 43 -22.03 1.58 16.27
C ARG A 43 -22.96 2.81 16.19
N ALA A 44 -22.40 3.98 15.89
CA ALA A 44 -23.15 5.15 15.43
C ALA A 44 -23.67 4.93 13.99
N PRO A 45 -24.83 5.51 13.62
CA PRO A 45 -25.46 5.29 12.33
C PRO A 45 -24.68 5.96 11.20
N ALA A 46 -24.51 5.21 10.11
CA ALA A 46 -23.88 5.64 8.88
C ALA A 46 -24.62 6.85 8.27
N GLY A 47 -24.01 8.04 8.35
CA GLY A 47 -24.56 9.24 7.71
C GLY A 47 -23.57 10.40 7.61
N GLU A 48 -22.81 10.68 8.67
CA GLU A 48 -21.84 11.79 8.72
C GLU A 48 -20.37 11.32 8.75
N ASP A 49 -20.15 10.00 8.71
CA ASP A 49 -18.84 9.34 8.88
C ASP A 49 -18.00 9.22 7.59
N GLY A 50 -18.54 9.63 6.44
CA GLY A 50 -17.86 9.50 5.15
C GLY A 50 -16.50 10.20 5.15
N GLU A 51 -16.46 11.46 5.56
CA GLU A 51 -15.22 12.25 5.59
C GLU A 51 -14.22 11.74 6.62
N ARG A 52 -14.69 11.27 7.79
CA ARG A 52 -13.83 10.76 8.86
C ARG A 52 -13.24 9.40 8.51
N GLY A 53 -14.00 8.54 7.83
CA GLY A 53 -13.53 7.24 7.32
C GLY A 53 -12.49 7.39 6.22
N LEU A 54 -12.60 8.43 5.38
CA LEU A 54 -11.66 8.71 4.29
C LEU A 54 -10.28 9.20 4.80
N ARG A 55 -10.21 9.86 5.95
CA ARG A 55 -8.92 10.34 6.54
C ARG A 55 -7.97 9.21 6.93
N GLY A 56 -8.49 8.02 7.22
CA GLY A 56 -7.67 6.82 7.46
C GLY A 56 -7.31 6.04 6.19
N LEU A 57 -7.99 6.34 5.08
CA LEU A 57 -7.78 5.69 3.78
C LEU A 57 -6.74 6.45 2.95
N VAL A 58 -6.81 7.78 2.97
CA VAL A 58 -5.99 8.66 2.14
C VAL A 58 -4.76 9.19 2.89
N GLY A 59 -3.56 8.88 2.40
CA GLY A 59 -2.28 9.32 2.98
C GLY A 59 -1.67 10.50 2.22
N SER A 60 -0.85 11.32 2.90
CA SER A 60 -0.12 12.46 2.32
C SER A 60 1.20 12.09 1.63
N GLY A 61 1.50 10.79 1.52
CA GLY A 61 2.69 10.28 0.85
C GLY A 61 2.57 10.28 -0.67
N SER A 62 3.55 9.70 -1.36
CA SER A 62 3.52 9.57 -2.82
C SER A 62 2.38 8.70 -3.35
N SER A 63 1.73 7.91 -2.49
CA SER A 63 0.55 7.10 -2.79
C SER A 63 -0.64 7.64 -2.03
N GLN A 64 -1.77 7.83 -2.73
CA GLN A 64 -3.02 8.26 -2.13
C GLN A 64 -3.56 7.24 -1.13
N VAL A 65 -3.35 5.94 -1.34
CA VAL A 65 -3.89 4.90 -0.45
C VAL A 65 -2.74 4.15 0.24
N SER A 66 -2.90 3.87 1.54
CA SER A 66 -1.92 3.05 2.29
C SER A 66 -1.91 1.60 1.79
N VAL A 67 -0.77 0.91 1.91
CA VAL A 67 -0.64 -0.49 1.46
C VAL A 67 -1.70 -1.39 2.10
N ARG A 68 -1.93 -1.26 3.41
CA ARG A 68 -2.91 -2.07 4.14
C ARG A 68 -4.33 -1.83 3.63
N ALA A 69 -4.68 -0.58 3.35
CA ALA A 69 -5.99 -0.27 2.81
C ALA A 69 -6.17 -0.77 1.37
N ALA A 70 -5.11 -0.68 0.54
CA ALA A 70 -5.12 -1.21 -0.81
C ALA A 70 -5.32 -2.74 -0.84
N LEU A 71 -4.64 -3.47 0.06
CA LEU A 71 -4.82 -4.92 0.17
C LEU A 71 -6.26 -5.29 0.60
N ARG A 72 -6.79 -4.63 1.63
CA ARG A 72 -8.18 -4.85 2.05
C ARG A 72 -9.19 -4.51 0.94
N ALA A 73 -8.95 -3.44 0.18
CA ALA A 73 -9.81 -3.08 -0.94
C ALA A 73 -9.82 -4.15 -2.03
N ARG A 74 -8.67 -4.80 -2.30
CA ARG A 74 -8.59 -5.94 -3.22
C ARG A 74 -9.39 -7.14 -2.71
N ASP A 75 -9.31 -7.43 -1.42
CA ASP A 75 -10.07 -8.52 -0.82
C ASP A 75 -11.58 -8.27 -0.89
N ALA A 76 -11.99 -7.03 -0.64
CA ALA A 76 -13.40 -6.62 -0.73
C ALA A 76 -13.92 -6.57 -2.17
N ALA A 77 -13.06 -6.25 -3.13
CA ALA A 77 -13.39 -6.17 -4.56
C ALA A 77 -13.14 -7.48 -5.31
N ARG A 78 -13.08 -8.62 -4.60
CA ARG A 78 -12.95 -9.92 -5.24
C ARG A 78 -14.18 -10.19 -6.11
N PRO A 79 -14.03 -10.46 -7.42
CA PRO A 79 -15.16 -10.73 -8.30
C PRO A 79 -16.01 -11.88 -7.78
N THR A 80 -17.33 -11.72 -7.89
CA THR A 80 -18.30 -12.77 -7.58
C THR A 80 -18.41 -13.76 -8.75
N GLU A 81 -19.05 -14.90 -8.50
CA GLU A 81 -19.31 -15.87 -9.57
C GLU A 81 -20.20 -15.30 -10.68
N GLN A 82 -21.16 -14.46 -10.32
CA GLN A 82 -22.00 -13.77 -11.31
C GLN A 82 -21.18 -12.81 -12.17
N ASP A 83 -20.22 -12.08 -11.59
CA ASP A 83 -19.33 -11.21 -12.35
C ASP A 83 -18.49 -12.01 -13.35
N LEU A 84 -18.08 -13.24 -12.98
CA LEU A 84 -17.34 -14.14 -13.86
C LEU A 84 -18.22 -14.67 -15.00
N ALA A 85 -19.47 -15.07 -14.72
CA ALA A 85 -20.42 -15.52 -15.73
C ALA A 85 -20.76 -14.40 -16.73
N ASP A 86 -21.02 -13.19 -16.22
CA ASP A 86 -21.27 -12.01 -17.06
C ASP A 86 -20.04 -11.67 -17.92
N ALA A 87 -18.83 -11.85 -17.38
CA ALA A 87 -17.59 -11.63 -18.12
C ALA A 87 -17.39 -12.66 -19.23
N GLU A 88 -17.73 -13.94 -19.01
CA GLU A 88 -17.64 -15.00 -20.03
C GLU A 88 -18.56 -14.72 -21.22
N GLU A 89 -19.78 -14.23 -20.97
CA GLU A 89 -20.73 -13.89 -22.03
C GLU A 89 -20.31 -12.62 -22.80
N ARG A 90 -19.79 -11.61 -22.10
CA ARG A 90 -19.67 -10.24 -22.65
C ARG A 90 -18.27 -9.85 -23.09
N LEU A 91 -17.21 -10.41 -22.51
CA LEU A 91 -15.84 -9.94 -22.75
C LEU A 91 -15.15 -10.74 -23.85
N VAL A 92 -14.62 -10.01 -24.85
CA VAL A 92 -13.78 -10.58 -25.90
C VAL A 92 -12.30 -10.48 -25.52
N VAL A 93 -11.65 -11.61 -25.26
CA VAL A 93 -10.22 -11.65 -24.90
C VAL A 93 -9.34 -11.62 -26.16
N ILE A 94 -8.59 -10.52 -26.36
CA ILE A 94 -7.66 -10.36 -27.48
C ILE A 94 -6.22 -10.62 -27.00
N ARG A 95 -5.56 -11.66 -27.52
CA ARG A 95 -4.17 -12.04 -27.16
C ARG A 95 -3.16 -11.57 -28.21
N ARG A 96 -2.77 -10.30 -28.18
CA ARG A 96 -1.72 -9.75 -29.05
C ARG A 96 -0.35 -9.85 -28.39
N ASN A 97 0.64 -10.37 -29.10
CA ASN A 97 2.03 -10.51 -28.62
C ASN A 97 2.15 -11.21 -27.26
N TRP A 98 1.19 -12.09 -26.95
CA TRP A 98 1.16 -12.83 -25.70
C TRP A 98 1.65 -14.25 -25.97
N VAL A 99 2.63 -14.68 -25.20
CA VAL A 99 3.18 -16.04 -25.23
C VAL A 99 2.79 -16.74 -23.92
N PRO A 100 2.11 -17.91 -23.99
CA PRO A 100 1.79 -18.68 -22.80
C PRO A 100 3.02 -18.98 -21.95
N ARG A 101 2.84 -19.11 -20.63
CA ARG A 101 3.96 -19.33 -19.70
C ARG A 101 4.66 -20.67 -19.98
N GLU A 102 3.88 -21.66 -20.37
CA GLU A 102 4.33 -23.00 -20.78
C GLU A 102 5.25 -22.98 -22.00
N ASP A 103 5.09 -21.97 -22.88
CA ASP A 103 5.87 -21.82 -24.12
C ASP A 103 7.08 -20.89 -23.94
N LEU A 104 7.18 -20.17 -22.82
CA LEU A 104 8.35 -19.35 -22.52
C LEU A 104 9.57 -20.24 -22.24
N PRO A 105 10.76 -19.89 -22.75
CA PRO A 105 11.97 -20.61 -22.42
C PRO A 105 12.16 -20.61 -20.90
N ARG A 106 12.22 -21.81 -20.31
CA ARG A 106 12.56 -21.96 -18.91
C ARG A 106 14.00 -21.49 -18.76
N SER A 107 14.22 -20.36 -18.11
CA SER A 107 15.57 -19.94 -17.71
C SER A 107 16.09 -20.98 -16.73
N GLY A 108 16.89 -21.92 -17.22
CA GLY A 108 17.59 -22.90 -16.41
C GLY A 108 18.47 -22.18 -15.40
N ARG A 109 18.24 -22.48 -14.13
CA ARG A 109 19.22 -22.28 -13.06
C ARG A 109 19.84 -23.64 -12.78
#